data_AF-A0A845AM89-F1
#
_entry.id   AF-A0A845AM89-F1
#
_cell.length_a   1.000
_cell.length_b   1.000
_cell.length_c   1.000
_cell.angle_alpha   90.00
_cell.angle_beta   90.00
_cell.angle_gamma   90.00
#
_symmetry.space_group_name_H-M   'P 1'
#
loop_
_entity.id
_entity.type
_entity.pdbx_description
1 polymer ?
#
loop_
_entity_poly.entity_id
_entity_poly.type
_entity_poly.pdbx_seq_one_letter_code
_entity_poly.pdbx_strand_id
1 'polypeptide(L)'
;MMRLKRFAMVCFAAVGAAGVVYANDHAPLPSDSDTAGWNWADTSTNSSSDPRFSQTRAVCRNLRHLEPPATDWPDAATRASLAHCDSENLYYGIGVKANPERARQCALMEAAAAQKKGQEASGMPADPFHGTAMLMTIYANGLGAKRNLDLATSLACRVEGAPFAVDSRVRHLQNLKKKQWTGHDFSICDDVTSGLYGGLCAVHAGTIADDRRASHLSAMARDWSPSVRQRFAALDKAAEAYAESSGENEVDLSGSARVAFEIDREQDVKDGFALLLEKASAGTFPPGDAAAFKQADARLNGLYRRIMAAPSPNDTPHPDVIGNSGLSKMNVRKTQRLWLAYRDAWVRFAAAEYPDLSDARVKAALTKERNDFLAQIAPERRVPPKARPPKKIAIIMNTLSSGAAAVLAHASGIMVGGRPEAAPVLQVIFDPNAPSDAMLWNNLKRLHPDLPVRWLPVAYIHPDSGALAATIMAAKHPALALARNFDGYDKKARHGGVQPTGGHDLPPAQTALRKTWIKWGGYTPMLIFRDRQGDWRQTGGADPQVIAAALARARR
;
A
#
# COMPACT_ATOMS: atom_id res chain seq x y z
N MET A 1 2.81 13.38 15.83
CA MET A 1 4.21 12.92 15.67
C MET A 1 4.75 13.62 14.42
N MET A 2 4.95 14.95 14.48
CA MET A 2 6.29 15.57 14.58
C MET A 2 7.29 15.01 13.55
N ARG A 3 7.21 15.51 12.30
CA ARG A 3 8.32 15.49 11.34
C ARG A 3 9.54 16.13 12.01
N LEU A 4 10.65 15.39 12.09
CA LEU A 4 11.96 15.89 12.53
C LEU A 4 12.36 17.08 11.64
N LYS A 5 12.18 18.29 12.16
CA LYS A 5 12.83 19.48 11.62
C LYS A 5 14.32 19.39 11.95
N ARG A 6 15.16 19.13 10.94
CA ARG A 6 16.61 19.31 11.01
C ARG A 6 16.90 20.80 11.27
N PHE A 7 17.27 21.14 12.50
CA PHE A 7 17.95 22.39 12.81
C PHE A 7 19.45 22.18 12.64
N ALA A 8 20.06 22.95 11.74
CA ALA A 8 21.51 23.06 11.64
C ALA A 8 22.01 23.78 12.90
N MET A 9 22.82 23.11 13.71
CA MET A 9 23.57 23.71 14.80
C MET A 9 25.04 23.78 14.38
N VAL A 10 25.47 25.01 14.06
CA VAL A 10 26.88 25.35 13.84
C VAL A 10 27.57 25.37 15.20
N CYS A 11 28.50 24.44 15.43
CA CYS A 11 29.47 24.54 16.52
C CYS A 11 30.87 24.62 15.92
N PHE A 12 31.51 25.78 16.09
CA PHE A 12 32.94 25.97 15.95
C PHE A 12 33.64 25.22 17.09
N ALA A 13 34.59 24.34 16.77
CA ALA A 13 35.63 23.93 17.72
C ALA A 13 36.95 23.64 16.99
N ALA A 14 37.97 24.31 17.53
CA ALA A 14 39.41 24.36 17.27
C ALA A 14 40.11 23.17 16.57
N VAL A 15 41.08 23.58 15.74
CA VAL A 15 42.14 22.81 15.10
C VAL A 15 43.03 22.10 16.14
N GLY A 16 43.22 20.80 15.95
CA GLY A 16 44.28 20.02 16.57
C GLY A 16 44.80 19.00 15.56
N ALA A 17 45.96 19.28 14.95
CA ALA A 17 46.61 18.41 14.01
C ALA A 17 47.30 17.24 14.75
N ALA A 18 46.88 16.01 14.45
CA ALA A 18 47.68 14.82 14.67
C ALA A 18 47.38 13.84 13.52
N GLY A 19 48.41 13.55 12.72
CA GLY A 19 48.31 12.65 11.58
C GLY A 19 47.87 11.26 12.01
N VAL A 20 46.76 10.79 11.45
CA VAL A 20 46.32 9.40 11.57
C VAL A 20 46.67 8.70 10.26
N VAL A 21 47.48 7.65 10.39
CA VAL A 21 47.79 6.68 9.34
C VAL A 21 46.47 6.09 8.84
N TYR A 22 46.13 6.30 7.56
CA TYR A 22 44.97 5.67 6.92
C TYR A 22 45.24 4.16 6.78
N ALA A 23 44.76 3.38 7.74
CA ALA A 23 44.60 1.95 7.54
C ALA A 23 43.49 1.73 6.48
N ASN A 24 43.71 0.77 5.58
CA ASN A 24 42.72 0.29 4.63
C ASN A 24 41.54 -0.35 5.39
N ASP A 25 40.59 0.47 5.85
CA ASP A 25 39.33 0.03 6.45
C ASP A 25 38.36 -0.48 5.36
N HIS A 26 38.73 -1.55 4.67
CA HIS A 26 37.78 -2.44 4.02
C HIS A 26 37.25 -3.40 5.08
N ALA A 27 36.49 -2.89 6.07
CA ALA A 27 35.76 -3.79 6.95
C ALA A 27 34.71 -4.49 6.08
N PRO A 28 34.72 -5.83 5.96
CA PRO A 28 33.63 -6.53 5.28
C PRO A 28 32.31 -6.11 5.93
N LEU A 29 31.28 -5.85 5.11
CA LEU A 29 29.91 -5.88 5.62
C LEU A 29 29.71 -7.27 6.25
N PRO A 30 28.85 -7.45 7.25
CA PRO A 30 28.91 -8.63 8.11
C PRO A 30 28.87 -9.96 7.33
N SER A 31 30.04 -10.53 7.12
CA SER A 31 30.33 -11.96 7.01
C SER A 31 31.39 -12.24 8.05
N ASP A 32 31.03 -13.04 9.06
CA ASP A 32 31.88 -13.84 9.94
C ASP A 32 31.26 -13.85 11.34
N SER A 33 30.51 -14.91 11.64
CA SER A 33 30.97 -15.95 12.57
C SER A 33 31.30 -15.37 13.96
N ASP A 34 30.38 -15.62 14.90
CA ASP A 34 30.52 -15.45 16.36
C ASP A 34 30.11 -14.12 16.99
N THR A 35 29.59 -13.15 16.23
CA THR A 35 28.83 -12.03 16.83
C THR A 35 27.41 -11.98 16.27
N ALA A 36 26.44 -11.87 17.17
CA ALA A 36 25.01 -11.89 16.87
C ALA A 36 24.59 -10.66 16.05
N GLY A 37 24.76 -10.72 14.72
CA GLY A 37 24.09 -9.86 13.75
C GLY A 37 22.83 -10.54 13.23
N TRP A 38 21.77 -9.77 12.95
CA TRP A 38 20.50 -10.31 12.48
C TRP A 38 20.67 -10.96 11.09
N ASN A 39 20.51 -12.29 10.98
CA ASN A 39 20.47 -13.02 9.71
C ASN A 39 19.28 -13.99 9.70
N TRP A 40 18.53 -14.02 8.60
CA TRP A 40 17.39 -14.92 8.39
C TRP A 40 17.74 -16.40 8.56
N ALA A 41 18.97 -16.79 8.24
CA ALA A 41 19.48 -18.14 8.47
C ALA A 41 19.39 -18.57 9.94
N ASP A 42 19.69 -17.64 10.86
CA ASP A 42 20.02 -17.90 12.26
C ASP A 42 18.94 -17.40 13.23
N THR A 43 17.95 -16.66 12.73
CA THR A 43 16.83 -16.16 13.54
C THR A 43 16.02 -17.33 14.13
N SER A 44 15.84 -17.32 15.45
CA SER A 44 15.17 -18.40 16.20
C SER A 44 13.95 -17.92 17.00
N THR A 45 13.28 -16.86 16.56
CA THR A 45 11.99 -16.46 17.17
C THR A 45 10.92 -17.51 16.88
N ASN A 46 9.94 -17.70 17.77
CA ASN A 46 8.86 -18.69 17.61
C ASN A 46 8.11 -18.59 16.27
N SER A 47 8.12 -17.43 15.61
CA SER A 47 7.50 -17.20 14.30
C SER A 47 8.43 -17.43 13.10
N SER A 48 9.75 -17.45 13.29
CA SER A 48 10.75 -17.70 12.22
C SER A 48 11.29 -19.15 12.22
N SER A 49 10.97 -19.94 13.25
CA SER A 49 11.27 -21.37 13.36
C SER A 49 10.24 -22.28 12.66
N ASP A 50 9.18 -21.73 12.06
CA ASP A 50 8.18 -22.49 11.31
C ASP A 50 8.83 -23.25 10.13
N PRO A 51 8.61 -24.58 10.00
CA PRO A 51 9.18 -25.41 8.94
C PRO A 51 8.94 -24.88 7.51
N ARG A 52 7.90 -24.07 7.29
CA ARG A 52 7.60 -23.46 5.98
C ARG A 52 8.73 -22.54 5.48
N PHE A 53 9.54 -21.99 6.38
CA PHE A 53 10.66 -21.11 6.06
C PHE A 53 11.99 -21.85 5.88
N SER A 54 12.03 -23.16 6.10
CA SER A 54 13.25 -23.99 6.01
C SER A 54 14.01 -23.81 4.68
N GLN A 55 13.29 -23.70 3.57
CA GLN A 55 13.89 -23.54 2.24
C GLN A 55 14.64 -22.22 2.08
N THR A 56 14.02 -21.09 2.46
CA THR A 56 14.66 -19.76 2.31
C THR A 56 15.78 -19.58 3.32
N ARG A 57 15.64 -20.16 4.53
CA ARG A 57 16.72 -20.20 5.51
C ARG A 57 17.93 -21.01 5.02
N ALA A 58 17.70 -22.12 4.30
CA ALA A 58 18.78 -22.89 3.68
C ALA A 58 19.49 -22.09 2.57
N VAL A 59 18.73 -21.36 1.75
CA VAL A 59 19.32 -20.43 0.76
C VAL A 59 20.18 -19.38 1.45
N CYS A 60 19.68 -18.73 2.50
CA CYS A 60 20.44 -17.74 3.26
C CYS A 60 21.71 -18.32 3.88
N ARG A 61 21.65 -19.54 4.46
CA ARG A 61 22.85 -20.24 4.96
C ARG A 61 23.90 -20.46 3.87
N ASN A 62 23.48 -20.87 2.68
CA ASN A 62 24.40 -21.15 1.58
C ASN A 62 25.07 -19.88 1.02
N LEU A 63 24.34 -18.76 1.00
CA LEU A 63 24.82 -17.50 0.42
C LEU A 63 25.48 -16.56 1.42
N ARG A 64 25.50 -16.92 2.72
CA ARG A 64 25.90 -16.05 3.84
C ARG A 64 27.28 -15.40 3.73
N HIS A 65 28.17 -15.98 2.95
CA HIS A 65 29.57 -15.55 2.79
C HIS A 65 29.75 -14.54 1.65
N LEU A 66 28.69 -14.23 0.89
CA LEU A 66 28.78 -13.32 -0.24
C LEU A 66 28.78 -11.87 0.25
N GLU A 67 29.82 -11.14 -0.17
CA GLU A 67 30.00 -9.71 0.11
C GLU A 67 30.07 -8.88 -1.19
N PRO A 68 29.73 -7.57 -1.11
CA PRO A 68 30.07 -6.63 -2.17
C PRO A 68 31.54 -6.71 -2.59
N PRO A 69 31.85 -6.68 -3.90
CA PRO A 69 33.24 -6.69 -4.38
C PRO A 69 34.06 -5.55 -3.79
N ALA A 70 35.34 -5.79 -3.46
CA ALA A 70 36.22 -4.75 -2.95
C ALA A 70 36.34 -3.54 -3.90
N THR A 71 36.24 -3.78 -5.21
CA THR A 71 36.24 -2.75 -6.26
C THR A 71 35.05 -1.80 -6.21
N ASP A 72 33.97 -2.17 -5.52
CA ASP A 72 32.74 -1.37 -5.45
C ASP A 72 32.81 -0.31 -4.34
N TRP A 73 33.78 -0.44 -3.43
CA TRP A 73 34.01 0.51 -2.35
C TRP A 73 34.61 1.83 -2.84
N PRO A 74 34.21 2.98 -2.25
CA PRO A 74 34.79 4.26 -2.59
C PRO A 74 36.25 4.37 -2.11
N ASP A 75 37.09 5.01 -2.93
CA ASP A 75 38.42 5.47 -2.53
C ASP A 75 38.35 6.59 -1.47
N ALA A 76 39.50 7.00 -0.94
CA ALA A 76 39.56 7.98 0.15
C ALA A 76 38.96 9.35 -0.25
N ALA A 77 39.25 9.81 -1.47
CA ALA A 77 38.73 11.09 -1.97
C ALA A 77 37.21 11.06 -2.14
N THR A 78 36.68 9.98 -2.72
CA THR A 78 35.24 9.76 -2.85
C THR A 78 34.58 9.67 -1.49
N ARG A 79 35.16 8.92 -0.55
CA ARG A 79 34.60 8.75 0.80
C ARG A 79 34.44 10.09 1.50
N ALA A 80 35.42 10.99 1.36
CA ALA A 80 35.31 12.35 1.88
C ALA A 80 34.15 13.14 1.22
N SER A 81 33.98 13.02 -0.10
CA SER A 81 32.87 13.67 -0.81
C SER A 81 31.48 13.13 -0.45
N LEU A 82 31.39 11.90 0.06
CA LEU A 82 30.16 11.21 0.43
C LEU A 82 29.86 11.21 1.93
N ALA A 83 30.55 12.02 2.75
CA ALA A 83 30.40 11.99 4.21
C ALA A 83 28.96 12.24 4.73
N HIS A 84 28.12 12.90 3.92
CA HIS A 84 26.71 13.17 4.21
C HIS A 84 25.79 12.78 3.04
N CYS A 85 26.20 11.75 2.29
CA CYS A 85 25.38 11.22 1.21
C CYS A 85 24.10 10.55 1.77
N ASP A 86 23.16 10.35 0.86
CA ASP A 86 21.91 9.63 1.10
C ASP A 86 21.73 8.69 -0.09
N SER A 87 21.80 7.39 0.16
CA SER A 87 21.82 6.39 -0.92
C SER A 87 20.48 6.31 -1.66
N GLU A 88 19.35 6.54 -0.98
CA GLU A 88 18.02 6.61 -1.59
C GLU A 88 17.95 7.78 -2.60
N ASN A 89 18.30 8.99 -2.16
CA ASN A 89 18.25 10.18 -2.99
C ASN A 89 19.15 10.06 -4.21
N LEU A 90 20.37 9.53 -4.03
CA LEU A 90 21.30 9.30 -5.14
C LEU A 90 20.80 8.21 -6.09
N TYR A 91 20.14 7.16 -5.60
CA TYR A 91 19.67 6.07 -6.46
C TYR A 91 18.47 6.50 -7.30
N TYR A 92 17.47 7.10 -6.65
CA TYR A 92 16.19 7.47 -7.28
C TYR A 92 16.17 8.88 -7.88
N GLY A 93 17.18 9.71 -7.58
CA GLY A 93 17.25 11.09 -8.04
C GLY A 93 16.28 12.02 -7.34
N ILE A 94 16.11 11.86 -6.04
CA ILE A 94 15.22 12.70 -5.21
C ILE A 94 16.00 13.95 -4.79
N GLY A 95 15.57 15.14 -5.24
CA GLY A 95 16.23 16.42 -4.95
C GLY A 95 17.63 16.57 -5.57
N VAL A 96 18.14 15.54 -6.24
CA VAL A 96 19.47 15.48 -6.87
C VAL A 96 19.38 14.70 -8.18
N LYS A 97 20.36 14.88 -9.08
CA LYS A 97 20.45 14.02 -10.26
C LYS A 97 20.80 12.59 -9.83
N ALA A 98 20.01 11.62 -10.28
CA ALA A 98 20.27 10.21 -10.03
C ALA A 98 21.71 9.82 -10.42
N ASN A 99 22.42 9.18 -9.50
CA ASN A 99 23.75 8.64 -9.67
C ASN A 99 23.86 7.28 -8.93
N PRO A 100 23.40 6.19 -9.58
CA PRO A 100 23.36 4.87 -8.94
C PRO A 100 24.73 4.32 -8.49
N GLU A 101 25.82 4.72 -9.15
CA GLU A 101 27.18 4.32 -8.73
C GLU A 101 27.58 5.00 -7.42
N ARG A 102 27.32 6.31 -7.29
CA ARG A 102 27.50 7.02 -6.02
C ARG A 102 26.54 6.52 -4.95
N ALA A 103 25.32 6.14 -5.32
CA ALA A 103 24.36 5.52 -4.41
C ALA A 103 24.89 4.20 -3.83
N ARG A 104 25.50 3.33 -4.66
CA ARG A 104 26.17 2.10 -4.19
C ARG A 104 27.27 2.41 -3.18
N GLN A 105 28.17 3.33 -3.52
CA GLN A 105 29.28 3.73 -2.64
C GLN A 105 28.77 4.31 -1.31
N CYS A 106 27.71 5.11 -1.37
CA CYS A 106 27.03 5.65 -0.21
C CYS A 106 26.41 4.54 0.67
N ALA A 107 25.66 3.62 0.06
CA ALA A 107 25.01 2.51 0.76
C ALA A 107 26.03 1.57 1.43
N LEU A 108 27.22 1.37 0.84
CA LEU A 108 28.34 0.65 1.48
C LEU A 108 28.80 1.35 2.76
N MET A 109 28.95 2.68 2.72
CA MET A 109 29.34 3.48 3.89
C MET A 109 28.25 3.50 4.97
N GLU A 110 26.99 3.62 4.57
CA GLU A 110 25.83 3.56 5.47
C GLU A 110 25.74 2.21 6.19
N ALA A 111 25.88 1.10 5.46
CA ALA A 111 25.87 -0.25 6.03
C ALA A 111 27.03 -0.47 7.02
N ALA A 112 28.25 -0.06 6.66
CA ALA A 112 29.41 -0.14 7.55
C ALA A 112 29.25 0.73 8.82
N ALA A 113 28.61 1.89 8.70
CA ALA A 113 28.35 2.76 9.85
C ALA A 113 27.26 2.19 10.77
N ALA A 114 26.20 1.59 10.22
CA ALA A 114 25.14 0.93 10.99
C ALA A 114 25.69 -0.24 11.80
N GLN A 115 26.60 -1.03 11.21
CA GLN A 115 27.32 -2.11 11.88
C GLN A 115 28.15 -1.59 13.06
N LYS A 116 28.99 -0.56 12.86
CA LYS A 116 29.82 0.03 13.93
C LYS A 116 29.00 0.53 15.13
N LYS A 117 27.74 0.91 14.91
CA LYS A 117 26.84 1.40 15.96
C LYS A 117 26.00 0.30 16.63
N GLY A 118 26.14 -0.97 16.21
CA GLY A 118 25.29 -2.07 16.70
C GLY A 118 23.81 -1.88 16.37
N GLN A 119 23.47 -1.04 15.39
CA GLN A 119 22.09 -0.67 15.08
C GLN A 119 21.34 -1.79 14.37
N GLU A 120 22.06 -2.71 13.71
CA GLU A 120 21.52 -3.97 13.19
C GLU A 120 21.16 -4.99 14.29
N ALA A 121 21.51 -4.72 15.57
CA ALA A 121 21.13 -5.52 16.74
C ALA A 121 20.08 -4.83 17.63
N SER A 122 19.64 -3.61 17.27
CA SER A 122 18.82 -2.75 18.14
C SER A 122 17.32 -3.08 18.15
N GLY A 123 16.86 -4.02 17.31
CA GLY A 123 15.44 -4.38 17.19
C GLY A 123 14.55 -3.26 16.63
N MET A 124 15.15 -2.17 16.13
CA MET A 124 14.49 -1.15 15.35
C MET A 124 14.61 -1.53 13.87
N PRO A 125 13.50 -1.57 13.12
CA PRO A 125 13.54 -2.01 11.73
C PRO A 125 14.49 -1.15 10.91
N ALA A 126 15.44 -1.80 10.24
CA ALA A 126 16.33 -1.15 9.29
C ALA A 126 15.51 -0.35 8.26
N ASP A 127 15.98 0.85 7.93
CA ASP A 127 15.38 1.67 6.88
C ASP A 127 15.46 0.93 5.53
N PRO A 128 14.32 0.65 4.87
CA PRO A 128 14.28 -0.17 3.66
C PRO A 128 14.97 0.47 2.45
N PHE A 129 15.30 1.76 2.53
CA PHE A 129 15.91 2.51 1.43
C PHE A 129 17.34 2.99 1.73
N HIS A 130 17.99 2.44 2.76
CA HIS A 130 19.37 2.78 3.11
C HIS A 130 20.25 1.54 3.28
N GLY A 131 21.57 1.73 3.25
CA GLY A 131 22.57 0.74 3.63
C GLY A 131 22.39 -0.62 2.96
N THR A 132 22.35 -1.69 3.76
CA THR A 132 22.21 -3.08 3.29
C THR A 132 20.97 -3.30 2.42
N ALA A 133 19.85 -2.66 2.75
CA ALA A 133 18.62 -2.78 1.96
C ALA A 133 18.73 -2.08 0.60
N MET A 134 19.41 -0.93 0.55
CA MET A 134 19.68 -0.25 -0.73
C MET A 134 20.69 -1.02 -1.59
N LEU A 135 21.74 -1.60 -0.99
CA LEU A 135 22.69 -2.47 -1.71
C LEU A 135 21.98 -3.67 -2.34
N MET A 136 21.07 -4.31 -1.62
CA MET A 136 20.25 -5.40 -2.17
C MET A 136 19.53 -4.95 -3.45
N THR A 137 18.84 -3.81 -3.42
CA THR A 137 18.13 -3.24 -4.57
C THR A 137 19.07 -2.94 -5.73
N ILE A 138 20.21 -2.29 -5.45
CA ILE A 138 21.25 -1.93 -6.44
C ILE A 138 21.77 -3.18 -7.18
N TYR A 139 22.19 -4.21 -6.43
CA TYR A 139 22.73 -5.43 -7.04
C TYR A 139 21.65 -6.29 -7.71
N ALA A 140 20.40 -6.26 -7.24
CA ALA A 140 19.30 -6.92 -7.90
C ALA A 140 19.01 -6.28 -9.26
N ASN A 141 18.84 -4.96 -9.28
CA ASN A 141 18.50 -4.20 -10.50
C ASN A 141 19.65 -4.14 -11.51
N GLY A 142 20.91 -4.26 -11.05
CA GLY A 142 22.07 -4.07 -11.92
C GLY A 142 22.23 -2.63 -12.39
N LEU A 143 21.78 -1.67 -11.57
CA LEU A 143 21.91 -0.23 -11.80
C LEU A 143 22.89 0.32 -10.76
N GLY A 144 24.01 0.89 -11.21
CA GLY A 144 25.08 1.36 -10.31
C GLY A 144 26.04 0.25 -9.84
N ALA A 145 25.72 -1.01 -10.13
CA ALA A 145 26.57 -2.18 -9.93
C ALA A 145 26.31 -3.21 -11.03
N LYS A 146 27.23 -4.16 -11.24
CA LYS A 146 26.94 -5.34 -12.04
C LYS A 146 25.87 -6.17 -11.33
N ARG A 147 24.82 -6.56 -12.05
CA ARG A 147 23.73 -7.40 -11.52
C ARG A 147 24.30 -8.68 -10.88
N ASN A 148 23.92 -8.93 -9.64
CA ASN A 148 24.29 -10.13 -8.91
C ASN A 148 23.16 -10.55 -7.96
N LEU A 149 22.30 -11.46 -8.43
CA LEU A 149 21.10 -11.88 -7.69
C LEU A 149 21.41 -12.80 -6.51
N ASP A 150 22.56 -13.48 -6.50
CA ASP A 150 23.01 -14.24 -5.33
C ASP A 150 23.51 -13.31 -4.22
N LEU A 151 24.29 -12.29 -4.57
CA LEU A 151 24.70 -11.26 -3.62
C LEU A 151 23.49 -10.47 -3.11
N ALA A 152 22.57 -10.07 -4.00
CA ALA A 152 21.32 -9.44 -3.59
C ALA A 152 20.51 -10.33 -2.64
N THR A 153 20.46 -11.64 -2.89
CA THR A 153 19.80 -12.58 -1.96
C THR A 153 20.53 -12.65 -0.62
N SER A 154 21.87 -12.68 -0.61
CA SER A 154 22.66 -12.65 0.63
C SER A 154 22.36 -11.40 1.45
N LEU A 155 22.34 -10.23 0.81
CA LEU A 155 22.00 -8.95 1.45
C LEU A 155 20.55 -8.95 1.94
N ALA A 156 19.60 -9.49 1.17
CA ALA A 156 18.21 -9.64 1.59
C ALA A 156 18.04 -10.46 2.87
N CYS A 157 18.90 -11.45 3.11
CA CYS A 157 18.91 -12.26 4.33
C CYS A 157 19.39 -11.50 5.58
N ARG A 158 20.03 -10.33 5.41
CA ARG A 158 20.52 -9.45 6.48
C ARG A 158 19.60 -8.27 6.76
N VAL A 159 18.59 -8.05 5.91
CA VAL A 159 17.64 -6.94 6.06
C VAL A 159 16.44 -7.40 6.89
N GLU A 160 16.27 -6.77 8.05
CA GLU A 160 15.19 -7.06 8.98
C GLU A 160 13.79 -7.03 8.34
N GLY A 161 12.85 -7.79 8.90
CA GLY A 161 11.47 -7.79 8.42
C GLY A 161 10.60 -8.84 9.08
N ALA A 162 9.29 -8.75 8.83
CA ALA A 162 8.36 -9.81 9.23
C ALA A 162 8.73 -11.13 8.54
N PRO A 163 8.60 -12.31 9.19
CA PRO A 163 8.96 -13.61 8.62
C PRO A 163 8.49 -13.85 7.18
N PHE A 164 7.24 -13.46 6.89
CA PHE A 164 6.66 -13.58 5.55
C PHE A 164 7.26 -12.63 4.52
N ALA A 165 7.63 -11.42 4.93
CA ALA A 165 8.27 -10.46 4.04
C ALA A 165 9.67 -10.95 3.64
N VAL A 166 10.45 -11.43 4.60
CA VAL A 166 11.81 -11.94 4.35
C VAL A 166 11.76 -13.21 3.51
N ASP A 167 10.88 -14.17 3.83
CA ASP A 167 10.68 -15.38 3.02
C ASP A 167 10.25 -15.06 1.59
N SER A 168 9.29 -14.13 1.40
CA SER A 168 8.82 -13.71 0.07
C SER A 168 9.95 -13.08 -0.73
N ARG A 169 10.71 -12.16 -0.13
CA ARG A 169 11.85 -11.47 -0.74
C ARG A 169 12.95 -12.41 -1.21
N VAL A 170 13.35 -13.36 -0.35
CA VAL A 170 14.36 -14.38 -0.71
C VAL A 170 13.84 -15.24 -1.87
N ARG A 171 12.55 -15.65 -1.84
CA ARG A 171 11.96 -16.42 -2.96
C ARG A 171 11.88 -15.60 -4.24
N HIS A 172 11.53 -14.33 -4.14
CA HIS A 172 11.40 -13.42 -5.26
C HIS A 172 12.74 -13.26 -5.99
N LEU A 173 13.82 -12.91 -5.28
CA LEU A 173 15.17 -12.78 -5.85
C LEU A 173 15.66 -14.09 -6.48
N GLN A 174 15.44 -15.23 -5.81
CA GLN A 174 15.80 -16.54 -6.37
C GLN A 174 14.97 -16.90 -7.61
N ASN A 175 13.72 -16.44 -7.69
CA ASN A 175 12.88 -16.61 -8.88
C ASN A 175 13.36 -15.71 -10.03
N LEU A 176 13.73 -14.45 -9.76
CA LEU A 176 14.35 -13.57 -10.76
C LEU A 176 15.61 -14.20 -11.33
N LYS A 177 16.45 -14.81 -10.48
CA LYS A 177 17.66 -15.53 -10.90
C LYS A 177 17.33 -16.70 -11.83
N LYS A 178 16.39 -17.56 -11.43
CA LYS A 178 15.96 -18.72 -12.23
C LYS A 178 15.39 -18.31 -13.59
N LYS A 179 14.72 -17.16 -13.65
CA LYS A 179 14.14 -16.61 -14.88
C LYS A 179 15.15 -15.84 -15.74
N GLN A 180 16.40 -15.69 -15.29
CA GLN A 180 17.41 -14.86 -15.96
C GLN A 180 16.89 -13.43 -16.22
N TRP A 181 16.17 -12.88 -15.23
CA TRP A 181 15.53 -11.57 -15.37
C TRP A 181 16.54 -10.45 -15.66
N THR A 182 16.19 -9.59 -16.61
CA THR A 182 17.03 -8.49 -17.10
C THR A 182 16.47 -7.10 -16.77
N GLY A 183 15.38 -7.02 -16.01
CA GLY A 183 14.77 -5.76 -15.58
C GLY A 183 15.61 -5.01 -14.53
N HIS A 184 15.03 -3.91 -14.05
CA HIS A 184 15.64 -3.01 -13.07
C HIS A 184 14.60 -2.40 -12.12
N ASP A 185 13.45 -3.06 -12.01
CA ASP A 185 12.26 -2.65 -11.26
C ASP A 185 12.04 -3.51 -10.00
N PHE A 186 13.04 -4.25 -9.53
CA PHE A 186 12.95 -4.90 -8.21
C PHE A 186 12.93 -3.82 -7.13
N SER A 187 11.96 -3.93 -6.23
CA SER A 187 11.85 -3.09 -5.04
C SER A 187 11.61 -3.94 -3.80
N ILE A 188 12.17 -3.54 -2.67
CA ILE A 188 11.84 -4.12 -1.37
C ILE A 188 10.34 -4.03 -1.05
N CYS A 189 9.63 -3.08 -1.67
CA CYS A 189 8.19 -2.89 -1.55
C CYS A 189 7.35 -4.02 -2.16
N ASP A 190 7.92 -4.81 -3.07
CA ASP A 190 7.23 -5.92 -3.74
C ASP A 190 6.90 -7.07 -2.76
N ASP A 191 7.66 -7.15 -1.67
CA ASP A 191 7.64 -8.27 -0.72
C ASP A 191 7.17 -7.84 0.68
N VAL A 192 6.50 -6.68 0.80
CA VAL A 192 6.07 -6.14 2.10
C VAL A 192 4.80 -6.83 2.61
N THR A 193 4.86 -7.29 3.86
CA THR A 193 3.72 -7.90 4.55
C THR A 193 3.33 -7.20 5.84
N SER A 194 4.07 -6.16 6.26
CA SER A 194 3.80 -5.39 7.48
C SER A 194 3.30 -3.99 7.13
N GLY A 195 2.34 -3.48 7.90
CA GLY A 195 1.84 -2.12 7.69
C GLY A 195 2.88 -1.03 7.95
N LEU A 196 3.89 -1.31 8.79
CA LEU A 196 5.02 -0.41 9.01
C LEU A 196 5.86 -0.24 7.73
N TYR A 197 6.29 -1.35 7.13
CA TYR A 197 7.03 -1.29 5.86
C TYR A 197 6.14 -0.79 4.72
N GLY A 198 4.83 -1.07 4.76
CA GLY A 198 3.88 -0.52 3.80
C GLY A 198 3.81 1.01 3.88
N GLY A 199 3.82 1.54 5.10
CA GLY A 199 3.94 2.98 5.34
C GLY A 199 5.25 3.57 4.83
N LEU A 200 6.39 2.92 5.08
CA LEU A 200 7.70 3.37 4.58
C LEU A 200 7.76 3.36 3.04
N CYS A 201 7.17 2.35 2.40
CA CYS A 201 7.04 2.30 0.94
C CYS A 201 6.13 3.41 0.39
N ALA A 202 5.04 3.74 1.09
CA ALA A 202 4.19 4.87 0.72
C ALA A 202 4.94 6.21 0.86
N VAL A 203 5.72 6.40 1.95
CA VAL A 203 6.58 7.59 2.14
C VAL A 203 7.60 7.72 1.02
N HIS A 204 8.27 6.63 0.65
CA HIS A 204 9.21 6.59 -0.48
C HIS A 204 8.54 7.01 -1.79
N ALA A 205 7.42 6.38 -2.14
CA ALA A 205 6.67 6.72 -3.34
C ALA A 205 6.19 8.19 -3.33
N GLY A 206 5.69 8.65 -2.19
CA GLY A 206 5.24 10.02 -1.98
C GLY A 206 6.36 11.05 -2.13
N THR A 207 7.57 10.72 -1.65
CA THR A 207 8.75 11.59 -1.74
C THR A 207 9.24 11.72 -3.19
N ILE A 208 9.29 10.63 -3.95
CA ILE A 208 9.57 10.67 -5.40
C ILE A 208 8.52 11.51 -6.12
N ALA A 209 7.25 11.35 -5.77
CA ALA A 209 6.16 12.08 -6.39
C ALA A 209 6.20 13.58 -6.03
N ASP A 210 6.56 13.92 -4.78
CA ASP A 210 6.73 15.30 -4.30
C ASP A 210 7.85 16.01 -5.07
N ASP A 211 9.01 15.35 -5.26
CA ASP A 211 10.13 15.92 -6.02
C ASP A 211 9.76 16.17 -7.50
N ARG A 212 9.07 15.20 -8.12
CA ARG A 212 8.57 15.34 -9.51
C ARG A 212 7.58 16.49 -9.63
N ARG A 213 6.61 16.59 -8.71
CA ARG A 213 5.64 17.70 -8.70
C ARG A 213 6.33 19.03 -8.46
N ALA A 214 7.25 19.13 -7.49
CA ALA A 214 7.99 20.36 -7.21
C ALA A 214 8.79 20.81 -8.43
N SER A 215 9.44 19.89 -9.13
CA SER A 215 10.16 20.17 -10.38
C SER A 215 9.22 20.64 -11.49
N HIS A 216 8.07 19.98 -11.67
CA HIS A 216 7.05 20.36 -12.66
C HIS A 216 6.48 21.76 -12.38
N LEU A 217 6.06 22.01 -11.14
CA LEU A 217 5.51 23.29 -10.70
C LEU A 217 6.54 24.42 -10.81
N SER A 218 7.81 24.14 -10.46
CA SER A 218 8.90 25.11 -10.64
C SER A 218 9.11 25.45 -12.11
N ALA A 219 9.02 24.45 -13.01
CA ALA A 219 9.14 24.68 -14.44
C ALA A 219 7.99 25.56 -14.99
N MET A 220 6.75 25.31 -14.55
CA MET A 220 5.61 26.17 -14.89
C MET A 220 5.81 27.61 -14.38
N ALA A 221 6.36 27.76 -13.18
CA ALA A 221 6.52 29.05 -12.52
C ALA A 221 7.69 29.90 -13.04
N ARG A 222 8.54 29.36 -13.92
CA ARG A 222 9.76 30.03 -14.40
C ARG A 222 9.46 31.37 -15.08
N ASP A 223 8.46 31.38 -15.95
CA ASP A 223 8.20 32.52 -16.83
C ASP A 223 7.16 33.50 -16.24
N TRP A 224 6.59 33.18 -15.08
CA TRP A 224 5.67 34.06 -14.36
C TRP A 224 6.35 35.32 -13.86
N SER A 225 5.60 36.43 -13.81
CA SER A 225 6.10 37.67 -13.21
C SER A 225 6.40 37.50 -11.70
N PRO A 226 7.26 38.34 -11.10
CA PRO A 226 7.54 38.27 -9.65
C PRO A 226 6.30 38.30 -8.76
N SER A 227 5.28 39.09 -9.13
CA SER A 227 4.03 39.20 -8.38
C SER A 227 3.16 37.94 -8.49
N VAL A 228 3.14 37.29 -9.66
CA VAL A 228 2.47 35.99 -9.86
C VAL A 228 3.20 34.90 -9.07
N ARG A 229 4.53 34.84 -9.12
CA ARG A 229 5.32 33.87 -8.32
C ARG A 229 5.06 34.00 -6.82
N GLN A 230 4.92 35.22 -6.30
CA GLN A 230 4.58 35.43 -4.89
C GLN A 230 3.18 34.87 -4.55
N ARG A 231 2.19 35.09 -5.42
CA ARG A 231 0.82 34.56 -5.24
C ARG A 231 0.80 33.04 -5.37
N PHE A 232 1.58 32.49 -6.28
CA PHE A 232 1.75 31.06 -6.42
C PHE A 232 2.37 30.44 -5.18
N ALA A 233 3.45 31.00 -4.64
CA ALA A 233 4.07 30.52 -3.41
C ALA A 233 3.09 30.53 -2.22
N ALA A 234 2.19 31.52 -2.15
CA ALA A 234 1.13 31.55 -1.16
C ALA A 234 0.05 30.48 -1.39
N LEU A 235 -0.27 30.18 -2.65
CA LEU A 235 -1.18 29.10 -3.03
C LEU A 235 -0.58 27.72 -2.72
N ASP A 236 0.65 27.47 -3.15
CA ASP A 236 1.40 26.23 -2.92
C ASP A 236 1.49 25.91 -1.42
N LYS A 237 1.87 26.89 -0.60
CA LYS A 237 1.87 26.75 0.86
C LYS A 237 0.49 26.42 1.44
N ALA A 238 -0.58 27.00 0.90
CA ALA A 238 -1.94 26.71 1.35
C ALA A 238 -2.40 25.31 0.92
N ALA A 239 -1.97 24.86 -0.28
CA ALA A 239 -2.21 23.51 -0.78
C ALA A 239 -1.51 22.47 0.10
N GLU A 240 -0.23 22.67 0.43
CA GLU A 240 0.55 21.78 1.31
C GLU A 240 -0.10 21.66 2.69
N ALA A 241 -0.45 22.79 3.30
CA ALA A 241 -1.10 22.80 4.61
C ALA A 241 -2.47 22.09 4.60
N TYR A 242 -3.22 22.19 3.50
CA TYR A 242 -4.47 21.45 3.33
C TYR A 242 -4.21 19.95 3.12
N ALA A 243 -3.23 19.57 2.29
CA ALA A 243 -2.87 18.19 2.00
C ALA A 243 -2.42 17.44 3.27
N GLU A 244 -1.45 17.99 4.01
CA GLU A 244 -0.94 17.45 5.28
C GLU A 244 -2.09 17.29 6.28
N SER A 245 -2.89 18.35 6.48
CA SER A 245 -4.04 18.27 7.38
C SER A 245 -5.09 17.25 6.91
N SER A 246 -5.27 17.04 5.60
CA SER A 246 -6.24 16.05 5.11
C SER A 246 -5.74 14.62 5.33
N GLY A 247 -4.46 14.35 5.08
CA GLY A 247 -3.84 13.05 5.39
C GLY A 247 -3.94 12.69 6.87
N GLU A 248 -3.52 13.61 7.75
CA GLU A 248 -3.49 13.38 9.19
C GLU A 248 -4.88 13.24 9.84
N ASN A 249 -5.88 13.97 9.31
CA ASN A 249 -7.11 14.24 10.05
C ASN A 249 -8.38 13.69 9.37
N GLU A 250 -8.33 13.33 8.09
CA GLU A 250 -9.52 12.91 7.32
C GLU A 250 -9.40 11.49 6.76
N VAL A 251 -8.54 10.68 7.38
CA VAL A 251 -8.35 9.25 7.09
C VAL A 251 -8.56 8.44 8.37
N ASP A 252 -9.13 7.25 8.25
CA ASP A 252 -9.20 6.31 9.36
C ASP A 252 -7.80 5.71 9.60
N LEU A 253 -7.12 6.19 10.64
CA LEU A 253 -5.77 5.77 11.00
C LEU A 253 -5.76 4.54 11.94
N SER A 254 -6.88 3.82 12.05
CA SER A 254 -6.90 2.52 12.72
C SER A 254 -6.21 1.45 11.86
N GLY A 255 -5.59 0.48 12.53
CA GLY A 255 -4.86 -0.60 11.87
C GLY A 255 -3.41 -0.26 11.53
N SER A 256 -2.71 -1.24 10.96
CA SER A 256 -1.26 -1.19 10.74
C SER A 256 -0.86 -0.41 9.48
N ALA A 257 -1.77 -0.23 8.51
CA ALA A 257 -1.53 0.49 7.25
C ALA A 257 -1.76 2.01 7.34
N ARG A 258 -2.00 2.54 8.54
CA ARG A 258 -2.36 3.95 8.79
C ARG A 258 -1.45 4.98 8.12
N VAL A 259 -0.13 4.76 8.15
CA VAL A 259 0.85 5.67 7.52
C VAL A 259 0.69 5.68 6.00
N ALA A 260 0.42 4.53 5.38
CA ALA A 260 0.19 4.47 3.94
C ALA A 260 -1.08 5.25 3.56
N PHE A 261 -2.18 5.09 4.29
CA PHE A 261 -3.41 5.81 3.99
C PHE A 261 -3.30 7.33 4.23
N GLU A 262 -2.55 7.74 5.26
CA GLU A 262 -2.21 9.15 5.49
C GLU A 262 -1.48 9.75 4.29
N ILE A 263 -0.43 9.07 3.81
CA ILE A 263 0.35 9.50 2.65
C ILE A 263 -0.51 9.48 1.37
N ASP A 264 -1.24 8.40 1.09
CA ASP A 264 -2.10 8.31 -0.10
C ASP A 264 -3.07 9.48 -0.17
N ARG A 265 -3.68 9.85 0.97
CA ARG A 265 -4.60 10.98 1.03
C ARG A 265 -3.91 12.33 0.83
N GLU A 266 -2.73 12.52 1.41
CA GLU A 266 -1.90 13.72 1.18
C GLU A 266 -1.55 13.84 -0.31
N GLN A 267 -1.12 12.74 -0.94
CA GLN A 267 -0.74 12.67 -2.35
C GLN A 267 -1.93 12.93 -3.28
N ASP A 268 -3.11 12.38 -3.00
CA ASP A 268 -4.34 12.65 -3.76
C ASP A 268 -4.68 14.16 -3.82
N VAL A 269 -4.49 14.88 -2.71
CA VAL A 269 -4.71 16.35 -2.67
C VAL A 269 -3.66 17.07 -3.51
N LYS A 270 -2.39 16.67 -3.41
CA LYS A 270 -1.28 17.27 -4.16
C LYS A 270 -1.41 17.04 -5.67
N ASP A 271 -1.82 15.84 -6.08
CA ASP A 271 -2.06 15.51 -7.48
C ASP A 271 -3.27 16.27 -8.04
N GLY A 272 -4.35 16.39 -7.26
CA GLY A 272 -5.50 17.22 -7.62
C GLY A 272 -5.12 18.70 -7.81
N PHE A 273 -4.26 19.23 -6.94
CA PHE A 273 -3.71 20.59 -7.05
C PHE A 273 -2.92 20.79 -8.35
N ALA A 274 -1.95 19.92 -8.63
CA ALA A 274 -1.14 19.99 -9.85
C ALA A 274 -2.00 19.89 -11.11
N LEU A 275 -2.94 18.94 -11.15
CA LEU A 275 -3.86 18.75 -12.29
C LEU A 275 -4.73 19.99 -12.55
N LEU A 276 -5.17 20.70 -11.50
CA LEU A 276 -5.94 21.93 -11.69
C LEU A 276 -5.09 23.07 -12.26
N LEU A 277 -3.80 23.16 -11.90
CA LEU A 277 -2.86 24.12 -12.49
C LEU A 277 -2.59 23.81 -13.96
N GLU A 278 -2.38 22.54 -14.31
CA GLU A 278 -2.23 22.10 -15.70
C GLU A 278 -3.48 22.45 -16.53
N LYS A 279 -4.67 22.18 -16.01
CA LYS A 279 -5.94 22.52 -16.68
C LYS A 279 -6.14 24.03 -16.81
N ALA A 280 -5.71 24.82 -15.83
CA ALA A 280 -5.75 26.27 -15.93
C ALA A 280 -4.83 26.76 -17.06
N SER A 281 -3.58 26.27 -17.08
CA SER A 281 -2.57 26.58 -18.10
C SER A 281 -3.02 26.18 -19.51
N ALA A 282 -3.70 25.04 -19.63
CA ALA A 282 -4.19 24.51 -20.90
C ALA A 282 -5.55 25.09 -21.34
N GLY A 283 -6.15 26.02 -20.57
CA GLY A 283 -7.49 26.56 -20.87
C GLY A 283 -8.63 25.55 -20.73
N THR A 284 -8.38 24.36 -20.17
CA THR A 284 -9.34 23.25 -19.99
C THR A 284 -9.87 23.15 -18.55
N PHE A 285 -9.74 24.23 -17.78
CA PHE A 285 -10.23 24.30 -16.40
C PHE A 285 -11.71 23.88 -16.31
N PRO A 286 -12.16 23.16 -15.26
CA PRO A 286 -13.55 22.73 -15.17
C PRO A 286 -14.55 23.89 -15.36
N PRO A 287 -15.66 23.70 -16.10
CA PRO A 287 -16.63 24.74 -16.31
C PRO A 287 -17.41 25.05 -15.02
N GLY A 288 -17.80 26.30 -14.86
CA GLY A 288 -18.56 26.77 -13.71
C GLY A 288 -18.84 28.27 -13.77
N ASP A 289 -19.89 28.67 -13.08
CA ASP A 289 -20.36 30.03 -12.94
C ASP A 289 -20.87 30.27 -11.51
N ALA A 290 -21.49 31.43 -11.26
CA ALA A 290 -22.03 31.78 -9.95
C ALA A 290 -23.14 30.81 -9.48
N ALA A 291 -23.97 30.31 -10.40
CA ALA A 291 -25.03 29.36 -10.09
C ALA A 291 -24.46 27.99 -9.69
N ALA A 292 -23.47 27.50 -10.43
CA ALA A 292 -22.76 26.26 -10.15
C ALA A 292 -22.00 26.35 -8.81
N PHE A 293 -21.38 27.49 -8.51
CA PHE A 293 -20.74 27.70 -7.20
C PHE A 293 -21.78 27.66 -6.08
N LYS A 294 -22.88 28.40 -6.20
CA LYS A 294 -23.97 28.39 -5.20
C LYS A 294 -24.52 26.99 -4.94
N GLN A 295 -24.71 26.19 -5.98
CA GLN A 295 -25.17 24.81 -5.86
C GLN A 295 -24.13 23.92 -5.16
N ALA A 296 -22.86 24.04 -5.54
CA ALA A 296 -21.78 23.27 -4.93
C ALA A 296 -21.59 23.63 -3.45
N ASP A 297 -21.65 24.91 -3.09
CA ASP A 297 -21.50 25.39 -1.72
C ASP A 297 -22.67 24.96 -0.83
N ALA A 298 -23.91 25.01 -1.35
CA ALA A 298 -25.08 24.47 -0.65
C ALA A 298 -24.93 22.96 -0.37
N ARG A 299 -24.41 22.19 -1.35
CA ARG A 299 -24.13 20.75 -1.17
C ARG A 299 -23.04 20.54 -0.10
N LEU A 300 -21.99 21.35 -0.09
CA LEU A 300 -20.88 21.23 0.85
C LEU A 300 -21.36 21.47 2.27
N ASN A 301 -22.08 22.56 2.49
CA ASN A 301 -22.66 22.88 3.78
C ASN A 301 -23.68 21.82 4.24
N GLY A 302 -24.42 21.22 3.30
CA GLY A 302 -25.32 20.11 3.58
C GLY A 302 -24.60 18.80 3.96
N LEU A 303 -23.43 18.52 3.39
CA LEU A 303 -22.57 17.39 3.75
C LEU A 303 -21.90 17.61 5.11
N TYR A 304 -21.28 18.77 5.27
CA TYR A 304 -20.59 19.16 6.49
C TYR A 304 -21.51 19.11 7.71
N ARG A 305 -22.73 19.66 7.61
CA ARG A 305 -23.73 19.56 8.69
C ARG A 305 -24.07 18.12 9.05
N ARG A 306 -24.16 17.20 8.07
CA ARG A 306 -24.41 15.78 8.36
C ARG A 306 -23.25 15.13 9.09
N ILE A 307 -22.02 15.44 8.71
CA ILE A 307 -20.82 14.94 9.41
C ILE A 307 -20.80 15.45 10.85
N MET A 308 -21.04 16.75 11.06
CA MET A 308 -21.05 17.36 12.39
C MET A 308 -22.18 16.82 13.29
N ALA A 309 -23.33 16.49 12.70
CA ALA A 309 -24.48 15.91 13.42
C ALA A 309 -24.42 14.39 13.58
N ALA A 310 -23.39 13.72 13.07
CA ALA A 310 -23.26 12.26 13.18
C ALA A 310 -23.19 11.85 14.66
N PRO A 311 -23.93 10.83 15.11
CA PRO A 311 -23.78 10.32 16.46
C PRO A 311 -22.40 9.66 16.62
N SER A 312 -21.83 9.76 17.82
CA SER A 312 -20.63 9.01 18.22
C SER A 312 -21.07 7.65 18.79
N PRO A 313 -20.26 6.57 18.69
CA PRO A 313 -20.61 5.28 19.28
C PRO A 313 -20.73 5.39 20.79
N ASN A 314 -21.79 4.79 21.36
CA ASN A 314 -22.13 4.93 22.78
C ASN A 314 -21.08 4.34 23.75
N ASP A 315 -20.08 3.60 23.26
CA ASP A 315 -19.07 2.90 24.08
C ASP A 315 -17.64 3.39 23.83
N THR A 316 -17.43 4.49 23.10
CA THR A 316 -16.08 5.04 22.84
C THR A 316 -15.73 6.21 23.77
N PRO A 317 -14.51 6.26 24.35
CA PRO A 317 -14.04 7.37 25.20
C PRO A 317 -13.83 8.71 24.45
N HIS A 318 -14.16 8.76 23.16
CA HIS A 318 -14.02 9.95 22.31
C HIS A 318 -15.39 10.42 21.79
N PRO A 319 -16.03 11.42 22.44
CA PRO A 319 -17.36 11.90 22.06
C PRO A 319 -17.40 12.60 20.68
N ASP A 320 -16.25 12.76 20.02
CA ASP A 320 -16.07 13.52 18.79
C ASP A 320 -15.98 12.66 17.51
N VAL A 321 -16.16 11.34 17.64
CA VAL A 321 -16.09 10.39 16.51
C VAL A 321 -17.31 10.52 15.57
N ILE A 322 -17.12 10.33 14.26
CA ILE A 322 -18.16 10.40 13.24
C ILE A 322 -18.74 9.01 12.99
N GLY A 323 -19.95 8.72 13.49
CA GLY A 323 -20.59 7.42 13.28
C GLY A 323 -19.72 6.27 13.80
N ASN A 324 -19.61 5.17 13.06
CA ASN A 324 -18.71 4.07 13.38
C ASN A 324 -17.35 4.17 12.67
N SER A 325 -16.94 5.37 12.24
CA SER A 325 -15.63 5.58 11.60
C SER A 325 -14.52 5.84 12.62
N GLY A 326 -13.25 5.76 12.23
CA GLY A 326 -12.13 6.28 13.02
C GLY A 326 -11.93 7.80 12.94
N LEU A 327 -12.85 8.56 12.34
CA LEU A 327 -12.69 9.99 12.07
C LEU A 327 -13.26 10.89 13.17
N SER A 328 -12.61 12.03 13.42
CA SER A 328 -13.06 13.05 14.39
C SER A 328 -13.72 14.27 13.70
N LYS A 329 -14.79 14.79 14.28
CA LYS A 329 -15.46 16.02 13.79
C LYS A 329 -14.57 17.25 13.96
N MET A 330 -13.83 17.36 15.07
CA MET A 330 -12.83 18.42 15.29
C MET A 330 -11.77 18.40 14.20
N ASN A 331 -11.28 17.22 13.84
CA ASN A 331 -10.28 17.00 12.81
C ASN A 331 -10.81 17.42 11.43
N VAL A 332 -12.01 16.99 11.05
CA VAL A 332 -12.68 17.47 9.82
C VAL A 332 -12.88 18.98 9.83
N ARG A 333 -13.23 19.58 10.97
CA ARG A 333 -13.38 21.04 11.11
C ARG A 333 -12.06 21.78 10.92
N LYS A 334 -10.95 21.27 11.49
CA LYS A 334 -9.61 21.83 11.31
C LYS A 334 -9.24 21.82 9.82
N THR A 335 -9.37 20.67 9.18
CA THR A 335 -9.03 20.53 7.75
C THR A 335 -9.95 21.36 6.85
N GLN A 336 -11.24 21.47 7.16
CA GLN A 336 -12.19 22.30 6.40
C GLN A 336 -11.78 23.78 6.38
N ARG A 337 -11.19 24.31 7.46
CA ARG A 337 -10.69 25.70 7.51
C ARG A 337 -9.46 25.90 6.62
N LEU A 338 -8.56 24.93 6.61
CA LEU A 338 -7.38 24.96 5.73
C LEU A 338 -7.78 24.84 4.26
N TRP A 339 -8.78 24.01 3.95
CA TRP A 339 -9.36 23.94 2.61
C TRP A 339 -9.95 25.28 2.14
N LEU A 340 -10.62 26.03 3.02
CA LEU A 340 -11.13 27.37 2.68
C LEU A 340 -9.98 28.34 2.35
N ALA A 341 -8.89 28.31 3.13
CA ALA A 341 -7.71 29.13 2.88
C ALA A 341 -7.04 28.76 1.53
N TYR A 342 -6.94 27.47 1.22
CA TYR A 342 -6.48 26.95 -0.07
C TYR A 342 -7.36 27.44 -1.23
N ARG A 343 -8.68 27.31 -1.11
CA ARG A 343 -9.65 27.79 -2.12
C ARG A 343 -9.49 29.28 -2.39
N ASP A 344 -9.36 30.08 -1.34
CA ASP A 344 -9.26 31.53 -1.47
C ASP A 344 -7.87 31.95 -2.02
N ALA A 345 -6.81 31.18 -1.73
CA ALA A 345 -5.49 31.38 -2.35
C ALA A 345 -5.52 31.09 -3.85
N TRP A 346 -6.25 30.04 -4.26
CA TRP A 346 -6.47 29.70 -5.67
C TRP A 346 -7.13 30.84 -6.43
N VAL A 347 -8.17 31.44 -5.86
CA VAL A 347 -8.86 32.60 -6.46
C VAL A 347 -7.91 33.77 -6.65
N ARG A 348 -7.10 34.10 -5.63
CA ARG A 348 -6.13 35.21 -5.69
C ARG A 348 -5.02 34.98 -6.71
N PHE A 349 -4.62 33.73 -6.93
CA PHE A 349 -3.63 33.34 -7.93
C PHE A 349 -4.23 33.33 -9.33
N ALA A 350 -5.39 32.70 -9.53
CA ALA A 350 -6.08 32.66 -10.81
C ALA A 350 -6.41 34.06 -11.34
N ALA A 351 -6.84 34.99 -10.48
CA ALA A 351 -7.07 36.38 -10.88
C ALA A 351 -5.81 37.10 -11.40
N ALA A 352 -4.60 36.64 -11.04
CA ALA A 352 -3.34 37.24 -11.46
C ALA A 352 -2.74 36.59 -12.71
N GLU A 353 -2.88 35.27 -12.88
CA GLU A 353 -2.26 34.51 -13.97
C GLU A 353 -3.26 34.07 -15.05
N TYR A 354 -4.51 33.82 -14.68
CA TYR A 354 -5.56 33.30 -15.57
C TYR A 354 -6.81 34.19 -15.51
N PRO A 355 -6.78 35.42 -16.03
CA PRO A 355 -7.87 36.40 -15.88
C PRO A 355 -9.22 35.94 -16.45
N ASP A 356 -9.22 35.00 -17.41
CA ASP A 356 -10.42 34.39 -17.96
C ASP A 356 -11.12 33.41 -17.00
N LEU A 357 -10.44 32.98 -15.92
CA LEU A 357 -11.01 32.16 -14.87
C LEU A 357 -11.67 33.04 -13.81
N SER A 358 -12.98 33.23 -13.94
CA SER A 358 -13.74 33.94 -12.91
C SER A 358 -13.64 33.26 -11.53
N ASP A 359 -13.70 34.07 -10.48
CA ASP A 359 -13.81 33.63 -9.08
C ASP A 359 -14.81 32.49 -8.89
N ALA A 360 -15.98 32.62 -9.51
CA ALA A 360 -17.07 31.67 -9.38
C ALA A 360 -16.72 30.32 -10.00
N ARG A 361 -16.02 30.31 -11.14
CA ARG A 361 -15.56 29.08 -11.79
C ARG A 361 -14.54 28.34 -10.93
N VAL A 362 -13.55 29.05 -10.40
CA VAL A 362 -12.52 28.49 -9.50
C VAL A 362 -13.16 27.93 -8.23
N LYS A 363 -13.99 28.72 -7.56
CA LYS A 363 -14.71 28.30 -6.35
C LYS A 363 -15.62 27.11 -6.62
N ALA A 364 -16.34 27.07 -7.74
CA ALA A 364 -17.21 25.96 -8.10
C ALA A 364 -16.43 24.65 -8.29
N ALA A 365 -15.30 24.69 -9.00
CA ALA A 365 -14.47 23.50 -9.24
C ALA A 365 -13.94 22.89 -7.93
N LEU A 366 -13.26 23.69 -7.12
CA LEU A 366 -12.69 23.26 -5.83
C LEU A 366 -13.77 22.79 -4.84
N THR A 367 -14.94 23.45 -4.85
CA THR A 367 -16.05 23.06 -3.97
C THR A 367 -16.68 21.73 -4.42
N LYS A 368 -16.71 21.42 -5.72
CA LYS A 368 -17.16 20.11 -6.22
C LYS A 368 -16.20 18.99 -5.81
N GLU A 369 -14.90 19.21 -5.91
CA GLU A 369 -13.89 18.26 -5.43
C GLU A 369 -14.06 17.98 -3.93
N ARG A 370 -14.18 19.06 -3.13
CA ARG A 370 -14.42 18.93 -1.69
C ARG A 370 -15.73 18.21 -1.35
N ASN A 371 -16.79 18.47 -2.13
CA ASN A 371 -18.06 17.76 -1.99
C ASN A 371 -17.91 16.25 -2.20
N ASP A 372 -17.09 15.85 -3.15
CA ASP A 372 -16.92 14.44 -3.49
C ASP A 372 -16.12 13.70 -2.42
N PHE A 373 -15.15 14.36 -1.79
CA PHE A 373 -14.51 13.86 -0.58
C PHE A 373 -15.47 13.79 0.61
N LEU A 374 -16.12 14.91 0.98
CA LEU A 374 -17.04 14.95 2.13
C LEU A 374 -18.20 13.96 1.98
N ALA A 375 -18.62 13.64 0.76
CA ALA A 375 -19.63 12.63 0.50
C ALA A 375 -19.18 11.19 0.83
N GLN A 376 -17.88 10.91 0.81
CA GLN A 376 -17.33 9.59 1.17
C GLN A 376 -17.30 9.38 2.67
N ILE A 377 -16.99 10.44 3.44
CA ILE A 377 -16.88 10.37 4.90
C ILE A 377 -18.18 10.74 5.63
N ALA A 378 -19.16 11.33 4.93
CA ALA A 378 -20.45 11.62 5.51
C ALA A 378 -21.22 10.32 5.79
N PRO A 379 -21.80 10.14 6.99
CA PRO A 379 -22.64 8.98 7.27
C PRO A 379 -23.77 8.86 6.26
N GLU A 380 -24.13 7.62 5.91
CA GLU A 380 -25.26 7.35 5.03
C GLU A 380 -26.53 8.02 5.56
N ARG A 381 -27.33 8.60 4.65
CA ARG A 381 -28.63 9.14 5.04
C ARG A 381 -29.49 7.98 5.56
N ARG A 382 -29.99 8.08 6.80
CA ARG A 382 -31.09 7.23 7.30
C ARG A 382 -32.38 7.56 6.54
N VAL A 383 -32.47 7.15 5.28
CA VAL A 383 -33.68 7.20 4.44
C VAL A 383 -33.74 5.85 3.72
N PRO A 384 -34.85 5.10 3.81
CA PRO A 384 -35.00 3.86 3.04
C PRO A 384 -34.88 4.19 1.54
N PRO A 385 -34.10 3.43 0.76
CA PRO A 385 -33.64 3.88 -0.53
C PRO A 385 -34.79 3.93 -1.55
N LYS A 386 -35.08 5.12 -2.10
CA LYS A 386 -35.44 5.21 -3.52
C LYS A 386 -34.16 5.24 -4.33
N ALA A 387 -34.05 4.31 -5.28
CA ALA A 387 -32.84 4.01 -6.04
C ALA A 387 -32.20 5.26 -6.65
N ARG A 388 -30.96 5.56 -6.25
CA ARG A 388 -30.04 6.40 -7.01
C ARG A 388 -29.26 5.51 -7.97
N PRO A 389 -28.97 5.96 -9.20
CA PRO A 389 -28.13 5.20 -10.11
C PRO A 389 -26.72 5.10 -9.51
N PRO A 390 -26.10 3.90 -9.53
CA PRO A 390 -24.81 3.67 -8.90
C PRO A 390 -23.71 4.51 -9.57
N LYS A 391 -22.80 5.07 -8.75
CA LYS A 391 -21.50 5.58 -9.22
C LYS A 391 -20.79 4.41 -9.91
N LYS A 392 -20.28 4.60 -11.14
CA LYS A 392 -19.51 3.57 -11.85
C LYS A 392 -18.20 3.30 -11.10
N ILE A 393 -18.17 2.28 -10.26
CA ILE A 393 -16.91 1.66 -9.85
C ILE A 393 -16.30 1.03 -11.11
N ALA A 394 -15.02 1.32 -11.40
CA ALA A 394 -14.29 0.63 -12.45
C ALA A 394 -14.02 -0.80 -11.97
N ILE A 395 -14.94 -1.72 -12.28
CA ILE A 395 -14.84 -3.12 -11.88
C ILE A 395 -13.96 -3.83 -12.91
N ILE A 396 -12.71 -4.10 -12.51
CA ILE A 396 -11.74 -4.80 -13.35
C ILE A 396 -12.11 -6.27 -13.39
N MET A 397 -12.35 -6.78 -14.61
CA MET A 397 -12.63 -8.19 -14.86
C MET A 397 -11.52 -8.77 -15.72
N ASN A 398 -10.76 -9.69 -15.15
CA ASN A 398 -9.67 -10.33 -15.85
C ASN A 398 -10.16 -11.65 -16.46
N THR A 399 -9.69 -11.95 -17.67
CA THR A 399 -9.86 -13.28 -18.26
C THR A 399 -8.90 -14.24 -17.58
N LEU A 400 -9.40 -15.39 -17.15
CA LEU A 400 -8.56 -16.46 -16.64
C LEU A 400 -7.92 -17.23 -17.80
N SER A 401 -6.66 -17.66 -17.63
CA SER A 401 -5.94 -18.49 -18.60
C SER A 401 -6.70 -19.78 -18.92
N SER A 402 -6.47 -20.36 -20.10
CA SER A 402 -7.12 -21.61 -20.57
C SER A 402 -7.06 -22.80 -19.60
N GLY A 403 -6.02 -22.88 -18.74
CA GLY A 403 -5.89 -23.92 -17.70
C GLY A 403 -6.84 -23.76 -16.48
N ALA A 404 -7.54 -22.63 -16.35
CA ALA A 404 -8.38 -22.36 -15.18
C ALA A 404 -9.58 -23.31 -15.08
N ALA A 405 -10.16 -23.70 -16.21
CA ALA A 405 -11.28 -24.63 -16.24
C ALA A 405 -10.94 -25.96 -15.56
N ALA A 406 -9.74 -26.50 -15.83
CA ALA A 406 -9.28 -27.75 -15.24
C ALA A 406 -9.09 -27.61 -13.73
N VAL A 407 -8.43 -26.55 -13.27
CA VAL A 407 -8.19 -26.32 -11.83
C VAL A 407 -9.51 -26.16 -11.06
N LEU A 408 -10.46 -25.39 -11.59
CA LEU A 408 -11.76 -25.18 -10.95
C LEU A 408 -12.63 -26.43 -10.95
N ALA A 409 -12.55 -27.26 -11.99
CA ALA A 409 -13.28 -28.52 -12.04
C ALA A 409 -12.80 -29.51 -10.96
N HIS A 410 -11.49 -29.61 -10.75
CA HIS A 410 -10.88 -30.54 -9.79
C HIS A 410 -10.94 -30.04 -8.34
N ALA A 411 -11.04 -28.74 -8.12
CA ALA A 411 -11.08 -28.18 -6.77
C ALA A 411 -12.41 -28.50 -6.07
N SER A 412 -12.38 -29.30 -5.00
CA SER A 412 -13.51 -29.47 -4.07
C SER A 412 -14.04 -28.13 -3.55
N GLY A 413 -15.37 -28.01 -3.48
CA GLY A 413 -16.03 -26.78 -3.04
C GLY A 413 -17.39 -27.05 -2.41
N ILE A 414 -17.88 -26.08 -1.67
CA ILE A 414 -19.14 -26.15 -0.92
C ILE A 414 -20.21 -25.40 -1.72
N MET A 415 -21.26 -26.11 -2.14
CA MET A 415 -22.41 -25.48 -2.79
C MET A 415 -23.32 -24.83 -1.75
N VAL A 416 -23.67 -23.57 -1.99
CA VAL A 416 -24.62 -22.79 -1.19
C VAL A 416 -25.61 -22.10 -2.12
N GLY A 417 -26.89 -22.16 -1.77
CA GLY A 417 -27.98 -21.64 -2.62
C GLY A 417 -28.27 -22.52 -3.83
N GLY A 418 -29.37 -22.24 -4.51
CA GLY A 418 -29.84 -23.03 -5.65
C GLY A 418 -30.48 -24.37 -5.28
N ARG A 419 -30.93 -25.09 -6.31
CA ARG A 419 -31.38 -26.49 -6.18
C ARG A 419 -30.15 -27.40 -6.09
N PRO A 420 -30.24 -28.59 -5.46
CA PRO A 420 -29.10 -29.52 -5.30
C PRO A 420 -28.35 -29.85 -6.61
N GLU A 421 -29.05 -29.84 -7.74
CA GLU A 421 -28.53 -30.16 -9.08
C GLU A 421 -28.04 -28.91 -9.87
N ALA A 422 -28.14 -27.71 -9.30
CA ALA A 422 -27.84 -26.48 -10.03
C ALA A 422 -26.33 -26.30 -10.22
N ALA A 423 -25.90 -26.07 -11.46
CA ALA A 423 -24.53 -25.63 -11.72
C ALA A 423 -24.27 -24.27 -11.04
N PRO A 424 -23.05 -24.03 -10.51
CA PRO A 424 -22.74 -22.76 -9.87
C PRO A 424 -22.75 -21.63 -10.89
N VAL A 425 -23.52 -20.57 -10.60
CA VAL A 425 -23.49 -19.32 -11.35
C VAL A 425 -22.22 -18.54 -11.01
N LEU A 426 -21.81 -18.59 -9.74
CA LEU A 426 -20.55 -18.04 -9.25
C LEU A 426 -19.73 -19.12 -8.53
N GLN A 427 -18.41 -19.06 -8.68
CA GLN A 427 -17.47 -19.72 -7.81
C GLN A 427 -16.72 -18.65 -7.01
N VAL A 428 -16.54 -18.86 -5.71
CA VAL A 428 -15.86 -17.91 -4.82
C VAL A 428 -14.65 -18.61 -4.22
N ILE A 429 -13.45 -18.14 -4.53
CA ILE A 429 -12.27 -18.55 -3.78
C ILE A 429 -12.21 -17.70 -2.50
N PHE A 430 -12.23 -18.37 -1.35
CA PHE A 430 -12.42 -17.74 -0.04
C PHE A 430 -11.45 -18.28 1.00
N ASP A 431 -11.19 -17.51 2.06
CA ASP A 431 -10.57 -18.00 3.29
C ASP A 431 -11.59 -17.91 4.44
N PRO A 432 -11.75 -18.96 5.28
CA PRO A 432 -12.77 -18.96 6.34
C PRO A 432 -12.55 -17.89 7.43
N ASN A 433 -11.33 -17.34 7.54
CA ASN A 433 -10.97 -16.30 8.50
C ASN A 433 -10.92 -14.89 7.89
N ALA A 434 -11.17 -14.73 6.59
CA ALA A 434 -11.15 -13.42 5.94
C ALA A 434 -12.38 -12.57 6.29
N PRO A 435 -12.19 -11.31 6.72
CA PRO A 435 -13.32 -10.41 6.98
C PRO A 435 -14.06 -10.02 5.70
N SER A 436 -13.35 -9.90 4.58
CA SER A 436 -13.94 -9.60 3.28
C SER A 436 -14.79 -10.76 2.75
N ASP A 437 -14.42 -12.01 3.02
CA ASP A 437 -15.23 -13.17 2.65
C ASP A 437 -16.51 -13.24 3.50
N ALA A 438 -16.43 -12.93 4.80
CA ALA A 438 -17.61 -12.77 5.66
C ALA A 438 -18.54 -11.63 5.18
N MET A 439 -17.98 -10.54 4.68
CA MET A 439 -18.76 -9.45 4.06
C MET A 439 -19.45 -9.90 2.77
N LEU A 440 -18.73 -10.63 1.89
CA LEU A 440 -19.31 -11.17 0.66
C LEU A 440 -20.45 -12.15 0.97
N TRP A 441 -20.25 -13.04 1.95
CA TRP A 441 -21.27 -13.97 2.44
C TRP A 441 -22.56 -13.23 2.81
N ASN A 442 -22.45 -12.21 3.65
CA ASN A 442 -23.59 -11.41 4.10
C ASN A 442 -24.28 -10.67 2.94
N ASN A 443 -23.51 -10.15 1.99
CA ASN A 443 -24.08 -9.49 0.82
C ASN A 443 -24.79 -10.46 -0.13
N LEU A 444 -24.21 -11.63 -0.41
CA LEU A 444 -24.86 -12.66 -1.23
C LEU A 444 -26.13 -13.20 -0.56
N LYS A 445 -26.06 -13.54 0.73
CA LYS A 445 -27.22 -14.00 1.52
C LYS A 445 -28.37 -12.99 1.53
N ARG A 446 -28.04 -11.69 1.62
CA ARG A 446 -29.04 -10.60 1.66
C ARG A 446 -29.62 -10.28 0.28
N LEU A 447 -28.79 -10.23 -0.76
CA LEU A 447 -29.17 -9.70 -2.08
C LEU A 447 -29.56 -10.81 -3.07
N HIS A 448 -29.03 -12.01 -2.88
CA HIS A 448 -29.14 -13.14 -3.81
C HIS A 448 -29.26 -14.49 -3.06
N PRO A 449 -30.24 -14.67 -2.16
CA PRO A 449 -30.33 -15.83 -1.27
C PRO A 449 -30.42 -17.19 -2.00
N ASP A 450 -30.99 -17.22 -3.21
CA ASP A 450 -31.19 -18.44 -4.00
C ASP A 450 -30.10 -18.68 -5.05
N LEU A 451 -29.08 -17.81 -5.12
CA LEU A 451 -28.03 -17.92 -6.13
C LEU A 451 -27.18 -19.17 -5.86
N PRO A 452 -27.01 -20.09 -6.83
CA PRO A 452 -26.09 -21.21 -6.70
C PRO A 452 -24.64 -20.71 -6.72
N VAL A 453 -23.97 -20.78 -5.57
CA VAL A 453 -22.57 -20.36 -5.40
C VAL A 453 -21.73 -21.53 -4.90
N ARG A 454 -20.61 -21.80 -5.58
CA ARG A 454 -19.62 -22.78 -5.13
C ARG A 454 -18.48 -22.07 -4.39
N TRP A 455 -18.33 -22.34 -3.11
CA TRP A 455 -17.28 -21.77 -2.27
C TRP A 455 -16.07 -22.70 -2.24
N LEU A 456 -14.93 -22.21 -2.72
CA LEU A 456 -13.68 -22.93 -2.89
C LEU A 456 -12.66 -22.44 -1.85
N PRO A 457 -12.37 -23.21 -0.79
CA PRO A 457 -11.52 -22.72 0.28
C PRO A 457 -10.04 -22.68 -0.12
N VAL A 458 -9.35 -21.66 0.36
CA VAL A 458 -7.90 -21.56 0.45
C VAL A 458 -7.50 -21.22 1.89
N ALA A 459 -6.24 -21.53 2.24
CA ALA A 459 -5.66 -21.21 3.53
C ALA A 459 -4.58 -20.14 3.37
N TYR A 460 -4.86 -18.93 3.85
CA TYR A 460 -4.00 -17.76 3.65
C TYR A 460 -4.05 -16.73 4.78
N ILE A 461 -5.21 -16.47 5.39
CA ILE A 461 -5.41 -15.32 6.31
C ILE A 461 -4.90 -15.58 7.72
N HIS A 462 -5.16 -16.77 8.28
CA HIS A 462 -4.79 -17.12 9.64
C HIS A 462 -4.07 -18.48 9.67
N PRO A 463 -3.17 -18.75 10.64
CA PRO A 463 -2.45 -20.03 10.71
C PRO A 463 -3.34 -21.27 10.69
N ASP A 464 -4.54 -21.19 11.29
CA ASP A 464 -5.51 -22.28 11.32
C ASP A 464 -6.51 -22.28 10.15
N SER A 465 -6.43 -21.34 9.20
CA SER A 465 -7.40 -21.25 8.08
C SER A 465 -7.50 -22.56 7.31
N GLY A 466 -6.41 -23.31 7.20
CA GLY A 466 -6.41 -24.64 6.58
C GLY A 466 -7.20 -25.68 7.37
N ALA A 467 -6.92 -25.79 8.68
CA ALA A 467 -7.61 -26.70 9.57
C ALA A 467 -9.11 -26.34 9.67
N LEU A 468 -9.42 -25.05 9.80
CA LEU A 468 -10.79 -24.55 9.83
C LEU A 468 -11.55 -24.87 8.54
N ALA A 469 -10.94 -24.60 7.38
CA ALA A 469 -11.56 -24.93 6.10
C ALA A 469 -11.76 -26.44 5.93
N ALA A 470 -10.79 -27.26 6.36
CA ALA A 470 -10.91 -28.71 6.33
C ALA A 470 -12.04 -29.20 7.26
N THR A 471 -12.18 -28.65 8.47
CA THR A 471 -13.31 -28.91 9.38
C THR A 471 -14.65 -28.57 8.73
N ILE A 472 -14.76 -27.41 8.07
CA ILE A 472 -15.99 -27.00 7.38
C ILE A 472 -16.31 -27.99 6.24
N MET A 473 -15.32 -28.37 5.44
CA MET A 473 -15.50 -29.30 4.31
C MET A 473 -15.84 -30.73 4.75
N ALA A 474 -15.25 -31.19 5.85
CA ALA A 474 -15.46 -32.54 6.38
C ALA A 474 -16.77 -32.68 7.18
N ALA A 475 -17.44 -31.57 7.51
CA ALA A 475 -18.70 -31.61 8.24
C ALA A 475 -19.77 -32.40 7.46
N LYS A 476 -20.64 -33.11 8.19
CA LYS A 476 -21.79 -33.84 7.59
C LYS A 476 -22.66 -32.94 6.69
N HIS A 477 -22.73 -31.64 7.02
CA HIS A 477 -23.44 -30.63 6.25
C HIS A 477 -22.52 -29.41 6.00
N PRO A 478 -21.63 -29.45 4.97
CA PRO A 478 -20.62 -28.42 4.76
C PRO A 478 -21.19 -27.02 4.53
N ALA A 479 -22.33 -26.91 3.83
CA ALA A 479 -23.02 -25.64 3.62
C ALA A 479 -23.50 -25.00 4.93
N LEU A 480 -24.03 -25.80 5.86
CA LEU A 480 -24.44 -25.32 7.19
C LEU A 480 -23.23 -24.96 8.06
N ALA A 481 -22.12 -25.72 7.95
CA ALA A 481 -20.88 -25.38 8.64
C ALA A 481 -20.27 -24.07 8.13
N LEU A 482 -20.29 -23.85 6.81
CA LEU A 482 -19.84 -22.61 6.20
C LEU A 482 -20.72 -21.42 6.61
N ALA A 483 -22.05 -21.64 6.67
CA ALA A 483 -22.97 -20.63 7.17
C ALA A 483 -22.68 -20.26 8.63
N ARG A 484 -22.53 -21.24 9.52
CA ARG A 484 -22.14 -20.99 10.92
C ARG A 484 -20.82 -20.24 11.03
N ASN A 485 -19.86 -20.55 10.15
CA ASN A 485 -18.57 -19.89 10.14
C ASN A 485 -18.68 -18.39 9.85
N PHE A 486 -19.39 -18.01 8.79
CA PHE A 486 -19.48 -16.61 8.39
C PHE A 486 -20.58 -15.82 9.13
N ASP A 487 -21.69 -16.46 9.48
CA ASP A 487 -22.73 -15.84 10.31
C ASP A 487 -22.22 -15.58 11.75
N GLY A 488 -21.32 -16.45 12.24
CA GLY A 488 -20.66 -16.33 13.54
C GLY A 488 -19.27 -15.67 13.50
N TYR A 489 -18.92 -14.98 12.42
CA TYR A 489 -17.58 -14.40 12.25
C TYR A 489 -17.25 -13.38 13.35
N ASP A 490 -16.16 -13.61 14.08
CA ASP A 490 -15.66 -12.70 15.10
C ASP A 490 -14.80 -11.61 14.45
N LYS A 491 -15.35 -10.39 14.38
CA LYS A 491 -14.66 -9.24 13.80
C LYS A 491 -13.45 -8.78 14.60
N LYS A 492 -13.44 -8.98 15.92
CA LYS A 492 -12.33 -8.58 16.79
C LYS A 492 -11.19 -9.59 16.68
N ALA A 493 -11.50 -10.88 16.76
CA ALA A 493 -10.52 -11.95 16.60
C ALA A 493 -10.10 -12.19 15.14
N ARG A 494 -10.86 -11.65 14.18
CA ARG A 494 -10.69 -11.88 12.73
C ARG A 494 -10.69 -13.37 12.40
N HIS A 495 -11.62 -14.09 13.00
CA HIS A 495 -11.70 -15.54 12.96
C HIS A 495 -13.13 -15.99 12.64
N GLY A 496 -13.25 -17.10 11.90
CA GLY A 496 -14.53 -17.71 11.59
C GLY A 496 -15.24 -18.29 12.82
N GLY A 497 -16.56 -18.39 12.78
CA GLY A 497 -17.36 -18.84 13.92
C GLY A 497 -17.27 -20.34 14.22
N VAL A 498 -16.59 -21.13 13.38
CA VAL A 498 -16.38 -22.56 13.61
C VAL A 498 -15.03 -22.78 14.28
N GLN A 499 -14.95 -23.75 15.19
CA GLN A 499 -13.69 -24.16 15.79
C GLN A 499 -13.05 -25.28 14.96
N PRO A 500 -11.74 -25.22 14.66
CA PRO A 500 -11.04 -26.30 13.99
C PRO A 500 -11.05 -27.57 14.85
N THR A 501 -11.57 -28.67 14.30
CA THR A 501 -11.42 -30.00 14.89
C THR A 501 -10.22 -30.65 14.21
N GLY A 502 -9.06 -30.70 14.88
CA GLY A 502 -7.83 -31.24 14.30
C GLY A 502 -8.01 -32.62 13.66
N GLY A 503 -7.13 -32.98 12.70
CA GLY A 503 -7.14 -34.28 12.03
C GLY A 503 -7.61 -34.30 10.57
N HIS A 504 -7.88 -33.13 9.97
CA HIS A 504 -8.21 -33.01 8.55
C HIS A 504 -7.36 -31.93 7.89
N ASP A 505 -6.72 -32.29 6.78
CA ASP A 505 -6.05 -31.34 5.89
C ASP A 505 -6.98 -31.00 4.71
N LEU A 506 -6.75 -29.83 4.12
CA LEU A 506 -7.38 -29.52 2.83
C LEU A 506 -6.95 -30.54 1.78
N PRO A 507 -7.86 -31.01 0.90
CA PRO A 507 -7.51 -32.03 -0.09
C PRO A 507 -6.39 -31.56 -1.04
N PRO A 508 -5.62 -32.48 -1.66
CA PRO A 508 -4.54 -32.10 -2.59
C PRO A 508 -4.99 -31.16 -3.72
N ALA A 509 -6.25 -31.27 -4.17
CA ALA A 509 -6.81 -30.37 -5.17
C ALA A 509 -6.84 -28.89 -4.73
N GLN A 510 -7.00 -28.63 -3.43
CA GLN A 510 -6.97 -27.28 -2.84
C GLN A 510 -5.55 -26.71 -2.83
N THR A 511 -4.53 -27.57 -2.73
CA THR A 511 -3.13 -27.15 -2.93
C THR A 511 -2.89 -26.67 -4.36
N ALA A 512 -3.43 -27.39 -5.36
CA ALA A 512 -3.35 -26.98 -6.76
C ALA A 512 -4.16 -25.70 -7.03
N LEU A 513 -5.36 -25.58 -6.46
CA LEU A 513 -6.16 -24.37 -6.47
C LEU A 513 -5.37 -23.20 -5.90
N ARG A 514 -4.83 -23.33 -4.68
CA ARG A 514 -4.06 -22.26 -4.01
C ARG A 514 -2.85 -21.81 -4.83
N LYS A 515 -2.08 -22.75 -5.40
CA LYS A 515 -0.94 -22.42 -6.27
C LYS A 515 -1.36 -21.62 -7.51
N THR A 516 -2.52 -21.95 -8.08
CA THR A 516 -3.03 -21.28 -9.28
C THR A 516 -3.68 -19.94 -8.95
N TRP A 517 -4.43 -19.88 -7.85
CA TRP A 517 -5.03 -18.67 -7.30
C TRP A 517 -4.00 -17.57 -7.01
N ILE A 518 -2.81 -17.93 -6.51
CA ILE A 518 -1.69 -16.96 -6.36
C ILE A 518 -1.34 -16.32 -7.71
N LYS A 519 -1.29 -17.10 -8.80
CA LYS A 519 -1.02 -16.57 -10.15
C LYS A 519 -2.15 -15.70 -10.70
N TRP A 520 -3.37 -15.87 -10.16
CA TRP A 520 -4.55 -15.09 -10.51
C TRP A 520 -4.67 -13.79 -9.70
N GLY A 521 -3.71 -13.52 -8.82
CA GLY A 521 -3.63 -12.28 -8.04
C GLY A 521 -3.66 -12.50 -6.52
N GLY A 522 -3.95 -13.71 -6.04
CA GLY A 522 -3.73 -14.05 -4.63
C GLY A 522 -4.57 -13.28 -3.61
N TYR A 523 -5.81 -12.92 -3.93
CA TYR A 523 -6.73 -12.23 -3.01
C TYR A 523 -8.02 -13.02 -2.77
N THR A 524 -8.63 -12.81 -1.60
CA THR A 524 -9.99 -13.27 -1.29
C THR A 524 -10.88 -12.10 -0.82
N PRO A 525 -12.17 -12.08 -1.15
CA PRO A 525 -12.85 -13.00 -2.07
C PRO A 525 -12.44 -12.78 -3.53
N MET A 526 -12.31 -13.87 -4.27
CA MET A 526 -12.20 -13.86 -5.72
C MET A 526 -13.43 -14.51 -6.33
N LEU A 527 -14.24 -13.71 -7.03
CA LEU A 527 -15.42 -14.17 -7.74
C LEU A 527 -15.01 -14.64 -9.13
N ILE A 528 -15.38 -15.87 -9.46
CA ILE A 528 -15.08 -16.51 -10.74
C ILE A 528 -16.40 -16.94 -11.38
N PHE A 529 -16.57 -16.64 -12.67
CA PHE A 529 -17.78 -17.00 -13.42
C PHE A 529 -17.46 -17.22 -14.89
N ARG A 530 -18.32 -17.95 -15.59
CA ARG A 530 -18.29 -17.98 -17.07
C ARG A 530 -19.12 -16.83 -17.59
N ASP A 531 -18.55 -16.03 -18.49
CA ASP A 531 -19.34 -15.00 -19.17
C ASP A 531 -20.20 -15.62 -20.29
N ARG A 532 -20.98 -14.77 -20.98
CA ARG A 532 -21.86 -15.18 -22.08
C ARG A 532 -21.11 -15.73 -23.30
N GLN A 533 -19.83 -15.41 -23.46
CA GLN A 533 -18.96 -15.94 -24.52
C GLN A 533 -18.39 -17.32 -24.13
N GLY A 534 -18.56 -17.73 -22.87
CA GLY A 534 -18.07 -18.99 -22.34
C GLY A 534 -16.70 -18.88 -21.67
N ASP A 535 -16.11 -17.69 -21.66
CA ASP A 535 -14.80 -17.44 -21.08
C ASP A 535 -14.89 -17.37 -19.55
N TRP A 536 -13.87 -17.91 -18.88
CA TRP A 536 -13.73 -17.76 -17.44
C TRP A 536 -13.24 -16.35 -17.11
N ARG A 537 -14.02 -15.63 -16.30
CA ARG A 537 -13.70 -14.30 -15.80
C ARG A 537 -13.48 -14.35 -14.31
N GLN A 538 -12.67 -13.43 -13.82
CA GLN A 538 -12.51 -13.17 -12.39
C GLN A 538 -12.63 -11.69 -12.05
N THR A 539 -13.08 -11.42 -10.83
CA THR A 539 -13.04 -10.09 -10.19
C THR A 539 -12.86 -10.26 -8.68
N GLY A 540 -12.31 -9.24 -8.02
CA GLY A 540 -12.14 -9.21 -6.57
C GLY A 540 -13.12 -8.31 -5.85
N GLY A 541 -13.41 -8.66 -4.59
CA GLY A 541 -14.13 -7.79 -3.67
C GLY A 541 -15.53 -8.27 -3.28
N ALA A 542 -16.04 -7.69 -2.21
CA ALA A 542 -17.30 -8.05 -1.57
C ALA A 542 -18.41 -7.00 -1.73
N ASP A 543 -18.15 -5.92 -2.49
CA ASP A 543 -19.09 -4.81 -2.68
C ASP A 543 -20.31 -5.25 -3.52
N PRO A 544 -21.55 -4.84 -3.16
CA PRO A 544 -22.76 -5.15 -3.93
C PRO A 544 -22.69 -4.81 -5.43
N GLN A 545 -21.97 -3.76 -5.82
CA GLN A 545 -21.80 -3.39 -7.22
C GLN A 545 -20.89 -4.35 -7.98
N VAL A 546 -19.85 -4.88 -7.32
CA VAL A 546 -18.97 -5.93 -7.88
C VAL A 546 -19.78 -7.20 -8.13
N ILE A 547 -20.59 -7.60 -7.14
CA ILE A 547 -21.49 -8.77 -7.24
C ILE A 547 -22.47 -8.58 -8.40
N ALA A 548 -23.15 -7.44 -8.45
CA ALA A 548 -24.11 -7.13 -9.50
C ALA A 548 -23.46 -7.14 -10.89
N ALA A 549 -22.25 -6.59 -11.05
CA ALA A 549 -21.54 -6.56 -12.30
C ALA A 549 -21.09 -7.96 -12.76
N ALA A 550 -20.62 -8.80 -11.83
CA ALA A 550 -20.27 -10.19 -12.11
C ALA A 550 -21.51 -10.96 -12.59
N LEU A 551 -22.62 -10.85 -11.86
CA LEU A 551 -23.89 -11.52 -12.20
C LEU A 551 -24.52 -11.02 -13.51
N ALA A 552 -24.33 -9.74 -13.86
CA ALA A 552 -24.82 -9.21 -15.13
C ALA A 552 -24.11 -9.84 -16.34
N ARG A 553 -22.85 -10.25 -16.18
CA ARG A 553 -22.02 -10.85 -17.24
C ARG A 553 -21.99 -12.36 -17.19
N ALA A 554 -22.24 -12.96 -16.03
CA ALA A 554 -22.32 -14.40 -15.87
C ALA A 554 -23.36 -15.00 -16.81
N ARG A 555 -23.00 -16.12 -17.43
CA ARG A 555 -23.94 -16.99 -18.15
C ARG A 555 -24.88 -17.61 -17.12
N ARG A 556 -26.18 -17.44 -17.32
CA ARG A 556 -27.23 -18.06 -16.51
C ARG A 556 -27.68 -19.36 -17.13
#